data_AF-A0A2G5LG74-F1
#
_entry.id   AF-A0A2G5LG74-F1
#
_cell.length_a   1.000
_cell.length_b   1.000
_cell.length_c   1.000
_cell.angle_alpha   90.00
_cell.angle_beta   90.00
_cell.angle_gamma   90.00
#
_symmetry.space_group_name_H-M   'P 1'
#
loop_
_entity.id
_entity.type
_entity.pdbx_description
1 polymer ?
#
loop_
_entity_poly.entity_id
_entity_poly.type
_entity_poly.pdbx_seq_one_letter_code
_entity_poly.pdbx_strand_id
1 'polypeptide(L)' 'MKRANPAQLRQSLEMANTMVKHGIRFVCMPVVDEADLANLASQAAERFERMALIAEAAEKRA' A
#
# COMPACT_ATOMS: atom_id res chain seq x y z
N MET A 1 14.76 -15.31 8.55
CA MET A 1 13.84 -14.16 8.42
C MET A 1 13.87 -13.35 9.71
N LYS A 2 14.11 -12.03 9.64
CA LYS A 2 14.02 -11.17 10.83
C LYS A 2 12.54 -10.94 11.15
N ARG A 3 12.13 -11.23 12.37
CA ARG A 3 10.76 -10.95 12.84
C ARG A 3 10.55 -9.44 12.87
N ALA A 4 9.39 -8.97 12.38
CA ALA A 4 9.00 -7.57 12.50
C ALA A 4 8.97 -7.15 13.98
N ASN A 5 9.51 -5.97 14.27
CA ASN A 5 9.40 -5.38 15.59
C ASN A 5 7.98 -4.79 15.81
N PRO A 6 7.60 -4.46 17.06
CA PRO A 6 6.25 -3.95 17.35
C PRO A 6 5.88 -2.67 16.59
N ALA A 7 6.83 -1.80 16.28
CA ALA A 7 6.57 -0.58 15.51
C ALA A 7 6.25 -0.89 14.05
N GLN A 8 7.04 -1.78 13.42
CA GLN A 8 6.80 -2.23 12.04
C GLN A 8 5.45 -2.94 11.89
N LEU A 9 5.06 -3.76 12.88
CA LEU A 9 3.75 -4.41 12.88
C LEU A 9 2.62 -3.38 12.94
N ARG A 10 2.71 -2.38 13.82
CA ARG A 10 1.70 -1.31 13.91
C ARG A 10 1.57 -0.54 12.61
N GLN A 11 2.69 -0.12 12.00
CA GLN A 11 2.68 0.58 10.72
C GLN A 11 1.99 -0.23 9.61
N SER A 12 2.25 -1.55 9.55
CA SER A 12 1.62 -2.43 8.56
C SER A 12 0.10 -2.51 8.75
N LEU A 13 -0.36 -2.60 10.01
CA LEU A 13 -1.79 -2.64 10.35
C LEU A 13 -2.49 -1.30 10.10
N GLU A 14 -1.83 -0.18 10.41
CA GLU A 14 -2.35 1.17 10.14
C GLU A 14 -2.55 1.41 8.64
N MET A 15 -1.58 0.99 7.82
CA MET A 15 -1.68 1.08 6.37
C MET A 15 -2.82 0.20 5.83
N ALA A 16 -2.90 -1.06 6.25
CA ALA A 16 -3.98 -1.97 5.87
C ALA A 16 -5.37 -1.40 6.21
N ASN A 17 -5.53 -0.85 7.43
CA ASN A 17 -6.77 -0.24 7.87
C ASN A 17 -7.14 1.01 7.04
N THR A 18 -6.15 1.84 6.71
CA THR A 18 -6.34 3.01 5.85
C THR A 18 -6.86 2.61 4.48
N MET A 19 -6.24 1.61 3.82
CA MET A 19 -6.69 1.13 2.52
C MET A 19 -8.15 0.66 2.56
N VAL A 20 -8.54 -0.16 3.55
CA VAL A 20 -9.92 -0.64 3.70
C VAL A 20 -10.91 0.51 3.91
N LYS A 21 -10.57 1.50 4.74
CA LYS A 21 -11.43 2.68 4.98
C LYS A 21 -11.67 3.50 3.72
N HIS A 22 -10.70 3.53 2.81
CA HIS A 22 -10.84 4.17 1.50
C HIS A 22 -11.45 3.25 0.43
N GLY A 23 -11.95 2.06 0.80
CA GLY A 23 -12.53 1.10 -0.15
C GLY A 23 -11.51 0.42 -1.07
N ILE A 24 -10.21 0.55 -0.77
CA ILE A 24 -9.12 -0.02 -1.57
C ILE A 24 -8.90 -1.47 -1.12
N ARG A 25 -9.13 -2.40 -2.05
CA ARG A 25 -8.82 -3.83 -1.83
C ARG A 25 -7.33 -4.07 -2.04
N PHE A 26 -6.73 -4.89 -1.17
CA PHE A 26 -5.32 -5.26 -1.26
C PHE A 26 -5.13 -6.74 -0.88
N VAL A 27 -3.92 -7.26 -1.14
CA VAL A 27 -3.47 -8.59 -0.72
C VAL A 27 -2.21 -8.45 0.12
N CYS A 28 -2.07 -9.27 1.16
CA CYS A 28 -0.83 -9.36 1.92
C CYS A 28 0.23 -10.08 1.08
N MET A 29 1.41 -9.48 0.92
CA MET A 29 2.52 -10.05 0.15
C MET A 29 3.73 -10.28 1.08
N PRO A 30 4.31 -11.49 1.11
CA PRO A 30 5.56 -11.72 1.83
C PRO A 30 6.72 -10.99 1.13
N VAL A 31 7.69 -10.51 1.92
CA VAL A 31 8.93 -9.89 1.43
C VAL A 31 10.11 -10.82 1.66
N VAL A 32 11.05 -10.86 0.71
CA VAL A 32 12.23 -11.72 0.78
C VAL A 32 13.32 -11.09 1.66
N ASP A 33 13.57 -9.79 1.46
CA ASP A 33 14.54 -8.99 2.19
C ASP A 33 14.14 -7.50 2.22
N GLU A 34 15.02 -6.63 2.73
CA GLU A 34 14.78 -5.20 2.84
C GLU A 34 14.74 -4.50 1.46
N ALA A 35 15.47 -5.00 0.47
CA ALA A 35 15.47 -4.45 -0.88
C ALA A 35 14.16 -4.77 -1.62
N ASP A 36 13.67 -6.01 -1.46
CA ASP A 36 12.37 -6.43 -1.97
C ASP A 36 11.23 -5.63 -1.33
N LEU A 37 11.29 -5.39 -0.01
CA LEU A 37 10.35 -4.51 0.68
C LEU A 37 10.33 -3.09 0.06
N ALA A 38 11.51 -2.49 -0.15
CA ALA A 38 11.60 -1.14 -0.72
C ALA A 38 11.06 -1.09 -2.15
N ASN A 39 11.36 -2.11 -2.97
CA ASN A 39 10.84 -2.24 -4.33
C ASN A 39 9.31 -2.36 -4.34
N LEU A 40 8.75 -3.26 -3.52
CA LEU A 40 7.29 -3.44 -3.41
C LEU A 40 6.59 -2.18 -2.91
N ALA A 41 7.21 -1.45 -1.98
CA ALA A 41 6.69 -0.16 -1.51
C ALA A 41 6.67 0.89 -2.62
N SER A 42 7.72 0.98 -3.44
CA SER A 42 7.77 1.85 -4.62
C SER A 42 6.64 1.53 -5.60
N GLN A 43 6.46 0.24 -5.91
CA GLN A 43 5.39 -0.18 -6.80
C GLN A 43 3.99 0.07 -6.21
N ALA A 44 3.83 0.00 -4.89
CA ALA A 44 2.56 0.33 -4.23
C ALA A 44 2.26 1.84 -4.36
N ALA A 45 3.26 2.70 -4.13
CA ALA A 45 3.14 4.14 -4.33
C ALA A 45 2.74 4.49 -5.77
N GLU A 46 3.41 3.91 -6.77
CA GLU A 46 3.05 4.10 -8.18
C GLU A 46 1.63 3.66 -8.51
N ARG A 47 1.13 2.58 -7.89
CA ARG A 47 -0.26 2.14 -8.05
C ARG A 47 -1.23 3.16 -7.44
N PHE A 48 -0.92 3.72 -6.27
CA PHE A 48 -1.74 4.75 -5.65
C PHE A 48 -1.83 6.01 -6.52
N GLU A 49 -0.71 6.47 -7.09
CA GLU A 49 -0.72 7.62 -8.00
C GLU A 49 -1.62 7.37 -9.21
N ARG A 50 -1.55 6.18 -9.82
CA ARG A 50 -2.45 5.82 -10.93
C ARG A 50 -3.91 5.78 -10.50
N MET A 51 -4.20 5.25 -9.32
CA MET A 51 -5.57 5.24 -8.77
C MET A 51 -6.11 6.65 -8.54
N ALA A 52 -5.27 7.56 -8.01
CA ALA A 52 -5.63 8.96 -7.83
C ALA A 52 -5.97 9.63 -9.16
N LEU A 53 -5.12 9.46 -10.19
CA LEU A 53 -5.37 10.00 -11.53
C LEU A 53 -6.68 9.47 -12.15
N ILE A 54 -6.99 8.19 -11.95
CA ILE A 54 -8.25 7.59 -12.42
C ILE A 54 -9.45 8.21 -11.69
N ALA A 55 -9.34 8.38 -10.37
CA ALA A 55 -10.41 8.97 -9.56
C ALA A 55 -10.67 10.44 -9.97
N GLU A 56 -9.63 11.25 -10.09
CA GLU A 56 -9.74 12.65 -10.54
C GLU A 56 -10.36 12.76 -11.95
N ALA A 57 -9.97 11.87 -12.87
CA ALA A 57 -10.51 11.85 -14.22
C ALA A 57 -11.99 11.42 -14.24
N ALA A 58 -12.41 10.55 -13.33
CA ALA A 58 -13.81 10.16 -13.18
C ALA A 58 -14.67 11.30 -12.62
N GLU A 59 -14.17 12.03 -11.63
CA GLU A 59 -14.86 13.20 -11.07
C GLU A 59 -15.04 14.32 -12.11
N LYS A 60 -14.04 14.58 -12.96
CA LYS A 60 -14.15 15.57 -14.05
C LYS A 60 -15.20 15.23 -15.12
N ARG A 61 -15.66 13.98 -15.18
CA ARG A 61 -16.64 13.49 -16.17
C ARG A 61 -18.06 13.39 -15.62
N ALA A 62 -18.22 13.48 -14.30
CA ALA A 62 -19.51 13.42 -13.60
C ALA A 62 -20.15 14.81 -13.50
#